data_AF-A0A8J4S591-F1
#
_entry.id   AF-A0A8J4S591-F1
#
_cell.length_a   1.000
_cell.length_b   1.000
_cell.length_c   1.000
_cell.angle_alpha   90.00
_cell.angle_beta   90.00
_cell.angle_gamma   90.00
#
_symmetry.space_group_name_H-M   'P 1'
#
loop_
_entity.id
_entity.type
_entity.pdbx_description
1 polymer ?
#
loop_
_entity_poly.entity_id
_entity_poly.type
_entity_poly.pdbx_seq_one_letter_code
_entity_poly.pdbx_strand_id
1 'polypeptide(L)'
;MLTAAAFASVAAIMAASIPQVNAHGYMLIPESQFKGDKTSAWVVQIAPVWDSSDWDGNNPQSVTTFDSLKKANNFVDLKTLMDDTSVYGADCGFTDPSGTPQPIPSDGKATFS
;
A
#
# COMPACT_ATOMS: atom_id res chain seq x y z
N MET A 1 27.25 -31.42 -8.06
CA MET A 1 25.90 -31.59 -7.46
C MET A 1 25.84 -31.06 -6.02
N LEU A 2 26.78 -31.42 -5.13
CA LEU A 2 26.81 -30.87 -3.75
C LEU A 2 26.91 -29.33 -3.67
N THR A 3 27.72 -28.71 -4.52
CA THR A 3 27.92 -27.26 -4.52
C THR A 3 26.68 -26.49 -4.94
N ALA A 4 26.00 -26.92 -6.01
CA ALA A 4 24.75 -26.32 -6.48
C ALA A 4 23.62 -26.44 -5.43
N ALA A 5 23.53 -27.59 -4.75
CA ALA A 5 22.57 -27.78 -3.66
C ALA A 5 22.88 -26.86 -2.47
N ALA A 6 24.16 -26.68 -2.12
CA ALA A 6 24.55 -25.77 -1.04
C ALA A 6 24.20 -24.31 -1.34
N PHE A 7 24.42 -23.83 -2.58
CA PHE A 7 24.04 -22.48 -2.98
C PHE A 7 22.52 -22.27 -2.99
N ALA A 8 21.75 -23.25 -3.47
CA ALA A 8 20.29 -23.18 -3.45
C ALA A 8 19.74 -23.13 -2.01
N SER A 9 20.32 -23.90 -1.09
CA SER A 9 19.92 -23.91 0.33
C SER A 9 20.22 -22.57 1.02
N VAL A 10 21.38 -21.97 0.75
CA VAL A 10 21.72 -20.65 1.31
C VAL A 10 20.79 -19.56 0.77
N ALA A 11 20.45 -19.59 -0.52
CA ALA A 11 19.51 -18.65 -1.12
C ALA A 11 18.09 -18.80 -0.52
N ALA A 12 17.62 -20.02 -0.32
CA ALA A 12 16.30 -20.28 0.29
C ALA A 12 16.23 -19.83 1.75
N ILE A 13 17.29 -20.08 2.54
CA ILE A 13 17.38 -19.62 3.93
C ILE A 13 17.39 -18.09 3.98
N MET A 14 18.16 -17.44 3.11
CA MET A 14 18.26 -15.98 3.05
C MET A 14 16.90 -15.35 2.66
N ALA A 15 16.20 -15.92 1.68
CA ALA A 15 14.85 -15.49 1.30
C ALA A 15 13.83 -15.65 2.45
N ALA A 16 13.90 -16.75 3.20
CA ALA A 16 13.02 -17.01 4.34
C ALA A 16 13.36 -16.18 5.60
N SER A 17 14.55 -15.59 5.67
CA SER A 17 15.00 -14.76 6.80
C SER A 17 14.92 -13.26 6.52
N ILE A 18 14.44 -12.85 5.34
CA ILE A 18 13.98 -11.49 5.12
C ILE A 18 12.75 -11.28 6.01
N PRO A 19 12.77 -10.30 6.94
CA PRO A 19 11.60 -9.97 7.74
C PRO A 19 10.46 -9.63 6.78
N GLN A 20 9.42 -10.46 6.76
CA GLN A 20 8.18 -10.09 6.11
C GLN A 20 7.51 -9.07 7.03
N VAL A 21 7.60 -7.80 6.65
CA VAL A 21 6.74 -6.78 7.24
C VAL A 21 5.32 -7.11 6.83
N ASN A 22 4.52 -7.63 7.76
CA ASN A 22 3.07 -7.61 7.63
C ASN A 22 2.62 -6.15 7.81
N ALA A 23 2.90 -5.32 6.80
CA ALA A 23 2.53 -3.91 6.78
C ALA A 23 1.04 -3.71 6.49
N HIS A 24 0.27 -4.80 6.39
CA HIS A 24 -1.08 -4.82 5.85
C HIS A 24 -2.01 -5.53 6.82
N GLY A 25 -2.67 -4.71 7.64
CA GLY A 25 -3.59 -5.15 8.67
C GLY A 25 -4.73 -4.15 8.80
N TYR A 26 -5.81 -4.58 9.43
CA TYR A 26 -6.90 -3.71 9.84
C TYR A 26 -7.02 -3.73 11.36
N MET A 27 -7.77 -2.78 11.93
CA MET A 27 -8.12 -2.84 13.35
C MET A 27 -9.08 -4.01 13.57
N LEU A 28 -8.57 -5.11 14.14
CA LEU A 28 -9.36 -6.28 14.49
C LEU A 28 -10.13 -6.05 15.79
N ILE A 29 -9.51 -5.35 16.75
CA ILE A 29 -10.15 -4.97 18.01
C ILE A 29 -9.80 -3.52 18.35
N PRO A 30 -10.79 -2.62 18.46
CA PRO A 30 -12.19 -2.86 18.10
C PRO A 30 -12.34 -3.01 16.58
N GLU A 31 -13.22 -3.92 16.14
CA GLU A 31 -13.31 -4.32 14.74
C GLU A 31 -13.75 -3.17 13.83
N SER A 32 -12.95 -2.85 12.81
CA SER A 32 -13.33 -1.87 11.79
C SER A 32 -14.55 -2.34 11.00
N GLN A 33 -15.34 -1.39 10.50
CA GLN A 33 -16.39 -1.69 9.53
C GLN A 33 -15.82 -1.55 8.12
N PHE A 34 -16.28 -2.38 7.18
CA PHE A 34 -15.74 -2.44 5.83
C PHE A 34 -16.83 -2.31 4.75
N LYS A 35 -16.49 -1.64 3.66
CA LYS A 35 -17.17 -1.66 2.37
C LYS A 35 -16.39 -2.59 1.43
N GLY A 36 -16.53 -3.90 1.63
CA GLY A 36 -15.80 -4.92 0.87
C GLY A 36 -15.22 -6.00 1.75
N ASP A 37 -14.04 -6.51 1.37
CA ASP A 37 -13.35 -7.54 2.15
C ASP A 37 -12.70 -6.94 3.41
N LYS A 38 -12.59 -7.72 4.49
CA LYS A 38 -11.83 -7.34 5.69
C LYS A 38 -10.32 -7.36 5.45
N THR A 39 -9.86 -8.15 4.47
CA THR A 39 -8.45 -8.23 4.15
C THR A 39 -8.03 -7.16 3.15
N SER A 40 -6.85 -6.59 3.36
CA SER A 40 -6.16 -5.70 2.44
C SER A 40 -6.00 -6.31 1.05
N ALA A 41 -6.72 -5.83 0.03
CA ALA A 41 -6.47 -6.17 -1.37
C ALA A 41 -5.50 -5.13 -1.99
N TRP A 42 -4.25 -5.07 -1.52
CA TRP A 42 -3.36 -3.92 -1.82
C TRP A 42 -2.10 -4.22 -2.62
N VAL A 43 -1.95 -5.41 -3.23
CA VAL A 43 -0.99 -5.53 -4.35
C VAL A 43 -1.68 -5.08 -5.63
N VAL A 44 -2.09 -3.80 -5.66
CA VAL A 44 -2.52 -3.15 -6.89
C VAL A 44 -1.44 -2.15 -7.27
N GLN A 45 -0.84 -2.37 -8.44
CA GLN A 45 -0.10 -1.31 -9.10
C GLN A 45 -1.13 -0.25 -9.48
N ILE A 46 -1.15 0.84 -8.72
CA ILE A 46 -1.98 2.00 -9.04
C ILE A 46 -1.39 2.62 -10.31
N ALA A 47 -2.18 2.65 -11.38
CA ALA A 47 -1.78 3.31 -12.61
C ALA A 47 -1.59 4.81 -12.36
N PRO A 48 -0.67 5.48 -13.08
CA PRO A 48 -0.61 6.92 -13.07
C PRO A 48 -1.98 7.51 -13.46
N VAL A 49 -2.45 8.52 -12.72
CA VAL A 49 -3.77 9.14 -12.94
C VAL A 49 -3.86 9.99 -14.20
N TRP A 50 -2.72 10.30 -14.82
CA TRP A 50 -2.65 11.14 -16.01
C TRP A 50 -2.02 10.37 -17.16
N ASP A 51 -2.58 10.54 -18.35
CA ASP A 51 -2.04 9.95 -19.56
C ASP A 51 -0.68 10.57 -19.90
N SER A 52 0.32 9.72 -20.09
CA SER A 52 1.62 10.09 -20.64
C SER A 52 2.30 8.87 -21.26
N SER A 53 2.97 9.06 -22.39
CA SER A 53 3.84 8.04 -22.98
C SER A 53 5.16 7.86 -22.21
N ASP A 54 5.48 8.81 -21.32
CA ASP A 54 6.79 8.92 -20.70
C ASP A 54 6.85 8.20 -19.34
N TRP A 55 5.74 7.59 -18.89
CA TRP A 55 5.73 6.72 -17.72
C TRP A 55 6.62 5.50 -17.94
N ASP A 56 7.52 5.23 -17.00
CA ASP A 56 8.55 4.20 -17.11
C ASP A 56 8.68 3.41 -15.80
N GLY A 57 7.56 2.91 -15.28
CA GLY A 57 7.51 2.10 -14.06
C GLY A 57 8.23 2.76 -12.87
N ASN A 58 9.07 2.00 -12.17
CA ASN A 58 9.86 2.46 -11.02
C ASN A 58 11.24 3.03 -11.41
N ASN A 59 11.34 3.71 -12.56
CA ASN A 59 12.56 4.37 -13.00
C ASN A 59 12.52 5.90 -12.75
N PRO A 60 13.69 6.57 -12.71
CA PRO A 60 13.77 8.02 -12.51
C PRO A 60 12.94 8.85 -13.50
N GLN A 61 12.73 8.35 -14.72
CA GLN A 61 11.92 9.01 -15.73
C GLN A 61 10.46 9.21 -15.28
N SER A 62 9.87 8.29 -14.51
CA SER A 62 8.54 8.47 -13.94
C SER A 62 8.49 9.64 -12.95
N VAL A 63 9.57 9.89 -12.20
CA VAL A 63 9.65 11.05 -11.29
C VAL A 63 9.70 12.35 -12.11
N THR A 64 10.50 12.38 -13.17
CA THR A 64 10.55 13.53 -14.09
C THR A 64 9.20 13.79 -14.77
N THR A 65 8.51 12.73 -15.17
CA THR A 65 7.17 12.80 -15.79
C THR A 65 6.14 13.32 -14.80
N PHE A 66 6.16 12.87 -13.55
CA PHE A 66 5.29 13.42 -12.50
C PHE A 66 5.55 14.92 -12.28
N ASP A 67 6.82 15.32 -12.15
CA ASP A 67 7.18 16.71 -11.90
C ASP A 67 6.78 17.67 -13.03
N SER A 68 6.78 17.19 -14.29
CA SER A 68 6.33 17.98 -15.43
C SER A 68 4.81 18.14 -15.47
N LEU A 69 4.06 17.15 -15.01
CA LEU A 69 2.59 17.12 -15.08
C LEU A 69 1.89 17.72 -13.86
N LYS A 70 2.49 17.66 -12.65
CA LYS A 70 1.79 17.98 -11.40
C LYS A 70 1.15 19.37 -11.37
N LYS A 71 1.85 20.40 -11.86
CA LYS A 71 1.35 21.78 -11.86
C LYS A 71 0.15 21.96 -12.79
N ALA A 72 0.19 21.34 -13.98
CA ALA A 72 -0.90 21.39 -14.94
C ALA A 72 -2.16 20.68 -14.40
N ASN A 73 -1.97 19.73 -13.49
CA ASN A 73 -3.03 18.99 -12.82
C ASN A 73 -3.37 19.55 -11.42
N ASN A 74 -2.94 20.76 -11.09
CA ASN A 74 -3.25 21.47 -9.83
C ASN A 74 -2.65 20.85 -8.56
N PHE A 75 -1.56 20.08 -8.66
CA PHE A 75 -0.85 19.52 -7.52
C PHE A 75 0.52 20.16 -7.31
N VAL A 76 0.93 20.26 -6.04
CA VAL A 76 2.22 20.83 -5.64
C VAL A 76 3.31 19.77 -5.68
N ASP A 77 2.97 18.57 -5.22
CA ASP A 77 3.87 17.44 -5.01
C ASP A 77 3.07 16.13 -4.95
N LEU A 78 3.78 14.99 -4.83
CA LEU A 78 3.15 13.68 -4.73
C LEU A 78 2.26 13.57 -3.49
N LYS A 79 2.62 14.25 -2.39
CA LYS A 79 1.83 14.20 -1.16
C LYS A 79 0.45 14.81 -1.37
N THR A 80 0.38 16.00 -1.95
CA THR A 80 -0.90 16.67 -2.25
C THR A 80 -1.78 15.85 -3.19
N LEU A 81 -1.17 15.07 -4.10
CA LEU A 81 -1.90 14.10 -4.93
C LEU A 81 -2.42 12.91 -4.11
N MET A 82 -1.62 12.32 -3.22
CA MET A 82 -2.05 11.21 -2.37
C MET A 82 -3.09 11.63 -1.31
N ASP A 83 -3.06 12.88 -0.85
CA ASP A 83 -4.04 13.43 0.09
C ASP A 83 -5.42 13.63 -0.56
N ASP A 84 -5.49 13.69 -1.90
CA ASP A 84 -6.75 13.80 -2.61
C ASP A 84 -7.49 12.46 -2.63
N THR A 85 -8.34 12.29 -1.61
CA THR A 85 -9.17 11.09 -1.45
C THR A 85 -10.18 10.87 -2.58
N SER A 86 -10.45 11.88 -3.43
CA SER A 86 -11.27 11.70 -4.63
C SER A 86 -10.54 10.96 -5.76
N VAL A 87 -9.21 10.92 -5.69
CA VAL A 87 -8.34 10.30 -6.70
C VAL A 87 -7.84 8.93 -6.25
N TYR A 88 -7.37 8.80 -5.00
CA TYR A 88 -6.75 7.55 -4.49
C TYR A 88 -7.33 7.03 -3.18
N GLY A 89 -8.27 7.75 -2.54
CA GLY A 89 -8.73 7.44 -1.19
C GLY A 89 -9.56 6.15 -1.08
N ALA A 90 -10.38 5.85 -2.09
CA ALA A 90 -11.19 4.63 -2.13
C ALA A 90 -10.36 3.39 -2.51
N ASP A 91 -9.26 3.62 -3.21
CA ASP A 91 -8.36 2.59 -3.71
C ASP A 91 -7.14 2.40 -2.78
N CYS A 92 -7.30 2.51 -1.45
CA CYS A 92 -6.24 2.18 -0.49
C CYS A 92 -6.70 1.38 0.75
N GLY A 93 -8.01 1.14 0.91
CA GLY A 93 -8.57 0.28 1.96
C GLY A 93 -10.03 -0.08 1.69
N PHE A 94 -10.53 -1.15 2.30
CA PHE A 94 -11.97 -1.42 2.36
C PHE A 94 -12.62 -0.84 3.63
N THR A 95 -11.86 -0.25 4.55
CA THR A 95 -12.42 0.35 5.76
C THR A 95 -13.44 1.41 5.39
N ASP A 96 -14.64 1.33 5.97
CA ASP A 96 -15.69 2.29 5.70
C ASP A 96 -15.39 3.63 6.40
N PRO A 97 -15.10 4.72 5.65
CA PRO A 97 -14.84 6.03 6.26
C PRO A 97 -16.10 6.63 6.93
N SER A 98 -17.29 6.11 6.62
CA SER A 98 -18.56 6.45 7.26
C SER A 98 -19.00 5.45 8.32
N GLY A 99 -18.11 4.54 8.74
CA GLY A 99 -18.38 3.56 9.78
C GLY A 99 -18.76 4.20 11.12
N THR A 100 -19.54 3.48 11.91
CA THR A 100 -19.88 3.87 13.28
C THR A 100 -18.65 3.73 14.18
N PRO A 101 -18.32 4.76 15.00
CA PRO A 101 -17.26 4.65 15.99
C PRO A 101 -17.45 3.42 16.88
N GLN A 102 -16.39 2.63 17.02
CA GLN A 102 -16.42 1.45 17.86
C GLN A 102 -16.07 1.77 19.31
N PRO A 103 -16.61 1.03 20.30
CA PRO A 103 -16.27 1.23 21.71
C PRO A 103 -14.80 0.92 21.97
N ILE A 104 -14.23 1.60 22.96
CA ILE A 104 -12.88 1.32 23.45
C ILE A 104 -12.89 -0.06 24.14
N PRO A 105 -11.96 -0.97 23.80
CA PRO A 105 -11.84 -2.27 24.46
C PRO A 105 -11.67 -2.11 25.98
N SER A 106 -12.31 -2.98 26.76
CA SER A 106 -12.34 -2.88 28.23
C SER A 106 -10.96 -3.04 28.89
N ASP A 107 -10.02 -3.68 28.20
CA ASP A 107 -8.63 -3.83 28.63
C ASP A 107 -7.73 -2.68 28.14
N GLY A 108 -8.30 -1.71 27.42
CA GLY A 108 -7.60 -0.56 26.86
C GLY A 108 -6.64 -0.89 25.73
N LYS A 109 -6.72 -2.10 25.13
CA LYS A 109 -5.77 -2.54 24.10
C LYS A 109 -6.42 -2.63 22.73
N ALA A 110 -5.68 -2.15 21.72
CA ALA A 110 -6.02 -2.36 20.32
C ALA A 110 -5.31 -3.61 19.79
N THR A 111 -5.96 -4.34 18.88
CA THR A 111 -5.38 -5.48 18.16
C THR A 111 -5.48 -5.25 16.66
N PHE A 112 -4.37 -5.50 15.97
CA PHE A 112 -4.26 -5.41 14.52
C PHE A 112 -4.18 -6.82 13.93
N SER A 113 -4.79 -7.04 12.76
CA SER A 113 -4.65 -8.27 11.98
C SER A 113 -3.39 -8.28 11.14
#